data_AF-A0A7C2FHI1-F1
#
_entry.id   AF-A0A7C2FHI1-F1
#
_cell.length_a   1.000
_cell.length_b   1.000
_cell.length_c   1.000
_cell.angle_alpha   90.00
_cell.angle_beta   90.00
_cell.angle_gamma   90.00
#
_symmetry.space_group_name_H-M   'P 1'
#
loop_
_entity.id
_entity.type
_entity.pdbx_description
1 polymer ?
#
loop_
_entity_poly.entity_id
_entity_poly.type
_entity_poly.pdbx_seq_one_letter_code
_entity_poly.pdbx_strand_id
1 'polypeptide(L)'
;NLFSVGKNELLFYYAALDAVKENNDGKKIALLNNILNELSQRLKANGIQLIVLPCPDKYDVYYDYIFDKRYPKPLFFDYLNRMDKDYLYINSKAILTEAIKFQKDIYFFDDTYWSPWASKLISEKISRLCK
;
A
#
# COMPACT_ATOMS: atom_id res chain seq x y z
N ASN A 1 1.83 -9.90 -19.47
CA ASN A 1 2.74 -8.74 -19.62
C ASN A 1 2.15 -7.59 -18.81
N LEU A 2 2.83 -7.19 -17.72
CA LEU A 2 2.34 -6.23 -16.73
C LEU A 2 2.57 -4.76 -17.14
N PHE A 3 3.48 -4.52 -18.10
CA PHE A 3 3.91 -3.17 -18.48
C PHE A 3 3.70 -2.93 -19.99
N SER A 4 3.34 -1.70 -20.35
CA SER A 4 3.14 -1.31 -21.76
C SER A 4 4.46 -1.24 -22.55
N VAL A 5 5.59 -1.03 -21.87
CA VAL A 5 6.93 -0.95 -22.48
C VAL A 5 7.44 -2.27 -23.06
N GLY A 6 6.70 -3.37 -22.91
CA GLY A 6 7.08 -4.67 -23.47
C GLY A 6 8.20 -5.40 -22.72
N LYS A 7 8.70 -4.84 -21.61
CA LYS A 7 9.73 -5.43 -20.76
C LYS A 7 9.10 -6.21 -19.60
N ASN A 8 9.73 -7.33 -19.25
CA ASN A 8 9.42 -8.12 -18.06
C ASN A 8 10.46 -7.87 -16.95
N GLU A 9 10.85 -6.60 -16.79
CA GLU A 9 11.86 -6.16 -15.83
C GLU A 9 11.23 -5.09 -14.93
N LEU A 10 11.68 -5.03 -13.67
CA LEU A 10 11.22 -4.09 -12.66
C LEU A 10 12.42 -3.50 -11.94
N LEU A 11 12.52 -2.17 -11.90
CA LEU A 11 13.54 -1.47 -11.10
C LEU A 11 12.97 -1.14 -9.73
N PHE A 12 13.74 -1.33 -8.68
CA PHE A 12 13.34 -0.98 -7.32
C PHE A 12 14.34 -0.01 -6.71
N TYR A 13 13.86 0.87 -5.85
CA TYR A 13 14.74 1.67 -5.01
C TYR A 13 15.33 0.77 -3.91
N TYR A 14 16.65 0.63 -3.88
CA TYR A 14 17.33 -0.33 -3.02
C TYR A 14 16.98 -0.17 -1.53
N ALA A 15 16.89 1.07 -1.03
CA ALA A 15 16.60 1.32 0.38
C ALA A 15 15.18 0.87 0.77
N ALA A 16 14.23 0.85 -0.17
CA ALA A 16 12.90 0.29 0.08
C ALA A 16 12.98 -1.24 0.28
N LEU A 17 13.86 -1.93 -0.44
CA LEU A 17 14.08 -3.36 -0.30
C LEU A 17 14.79 -3.70 1.03
N ASP A 18 15.78 -2.90 1.40
CA ASP A 18 16.51 -3.08 2.67
C ASP A 18 15.60 -2.83 3.89
N ALA A 19 14.64 -1.91 3.77
CA ALA A 19 13.67 -1.60 4.81
C ALA A 19 12.59 -2.67 5.02
N VAL A 20 12.41 -3.64 4.11
CA VAL A 20 11.31 -4.63 4.19
C VAL A 20 11.32 -5.39 5.52
N LYS A 21 12.51 -5.76 6.02
CA LYS A 21 12.63 -6.47 7.30
C LYS A 21 12.11 -5.62 8.47
N GLU A 22 12.40 -4.32 8.46
CA GLU A 22 11.92 -3.39 9.47
C GLU A 22 10.42 -3.12 9.33
N ASN A 23 9.94 -2.93 8.11
CA ASN A 23 8.52 -2.72 7.79
C ASN A 23 7.64 -3.93 8.15
N ASN A 24 8.25 -5.11 8.30
CA ASN A 24 7.59 -6.34 8.73
C ASN A 24 7.53 -6.52 10.26
N ASP A 25 8.06 -5.57 11.04
CA ASP A 25 8.02 -5.66 12.50
C ASP A 25 6.58 -5.49 13.01
N GLY A 26 5.95 -6.60 13.36
CA GLY A 26 4.58 -6.64 13.87
C GLY A 26 4.36 -5.79 15.13
N LYS A 27 5.39 -5.58 15.97
CA LYS A 27 5.27 -4.72 17.16
C LYS A 27 5.19 -3.25 16.76
N LYS A 28 6.00 -2.82 15.78
CA LYS A 28 5.95 -1.46 15.24
C LYS A 28 4.63 -1.19 14.52
N ILE A 29 4.12 -2.16 13.78
CA ILE A 29 2.82 -2.06 13.09
C ILE A 29 1.67 -1.97 14.10
N ALA A 30 1.69 -2.78 15.17
CA ALA A 30 0.69 -2.72 16.22
C ALA A 30 0.73 -1.36 16.95
N LEU A 31 1.93 -0.84 17.24
CA LEU A 31 2.10 0.49 17.82
C LEU A 31 1.55 1.59 16.90
N LEU A 32 1.87 1.54 15.60
CA LEU A 32 1.32 2.46 14.61
C LEU A 32 -0.22 2.43 14.62
N ASN A 33 -0.82 1.24 14.60
CA ASN A 33 -2.28 1.10 14.61
C ASN A 33 -2.90 1.72 15.87
N ASN A 34 -2.30 1.50 17.04
CA ASN A 34 -2.77 2.09 18.30
C ASN A 34 -2.69 3.62 18.28
N ILE A 35 -1.58 4.18 17.77
CA ILE A 35 -1.42 5.63 17.62
C ILE A 35 -2.48 6.21 16.67
N LEU A 36 -2.76 5.53 15.55
CA LEU A 36 -3.78 5.96 14.61
C LEU A 36 -5.20 5.89 15.20
N ASN A 37 -5.49 4.88 16.03
CA ASN A 37 -6.76 4.78 16.76
C ASN A 37 -6.91 5.94 17.75
N GLU A 38 -5.87 6.21 18.55
CA GLU A 38 -5.86 7.35 19.47
C GLU A 38 -6.06 8.69 18.74
N LEU A 39 -5.35 8.88 17.62
CA LEU A 39 -5.51 10.06 16.77
C LEU A 39 -6.94 10.18 16.24
N SER A 40 -7.53 9.07 15.78
CA SER A 40 -8.92 9.04 15.28
C SER A 40 -9.90 9.48 16.36
N GLN A 41 -9.75 8.97 17.59
CA GLN A 41 -10.60 9.35 18.71
C GLN A 41 -10.48 10.84 19.06
N ARG A 42 -9.25 11.37 19.09
CA ARG A 42 -8.99 12.80 19.34
C ARG A 42 -9.60 13.69 18.24
N LEU A 43 -9.49 13.28 16.98
CA LEU A 43 -10.09 14.00 15.84
C LEU A 43 -11.62 13.93 15.89
N LYS A 44 -12.19 12.77 16.21
CA LYS A 44 -13.64 12.55 16.32
C LYS A 44 -14.27 13.43 17.39
N ALA A 45 -13.58 13.66 18.51
CA ALA A 45 -14.02 14.60 19.55
C ALA A 45 -14.16 16.05 19.05
N ASN A 46 -13.50 16.39 17.94
CA ASN A 46 -13.57 17.69 17.26
C ASN A 46 -14.44 17.64 15.98
N GLY A 47 -15.23 16.58 15.78
CA GLY A 47 -16.06 16.42 14.58
C GLY A 47 -15.28 16.12 13.30
N ILE A 48 -14.02 15.69 13.40
CA ILE A 48 -13.14 15.38 12.27
C ILE A 48 -13.00 13.86 12.12
N GLN A 49 -13.17 13.35 10.90
CA GLN A 49 -13.00 11.92 10.59
C GLN A 49 -11.62 11.64 9.99
N LEU A 50 -10.90 10.68 10.56
CA LEU A 50 -9.60 10.24 10.03
C LEU A 50 -9.80 9.17 8.95
N ILE A 51 -9.25 9.43 7.75
CA ILE A 51 -9.08 8.43 6.69
C ILE A 51 -7.59 8.14 6.56
N VAL A 52 -7.20 6.87 6.77
CA VAL A 52 -5.83 6.41 6.62
C VAL A 52 -5.69 5.59 5.34
N LEU A 53 -4.75 6.03 4.51
CA LEU A 53 -4.35 5.39 3.26
C LEU A 53 -2.84 5.12 3.31
N PRO A 54 -2.40 3.94 3.77
CA PRO A 54 -1.00 3.56 3.58
C PRO A 54 -0.75 3.36 2.09
N CYS A 55 0.37 3.86 1.56
CA CYS A 55 0.79 3.56 0.19
C CYS A 55 1.55 2.23 0.19
N PRO A 56 1.18 1.24 -0.64
CA PRO A 56 1.97 0.02 -0.74
C PRO A 56 3.23 0.30 -1.58
N ASP A 57 4.34 -0.32 -1.20
CA ASP A 57 5.55 -0.22 -2.02
C ASP A 57 5.40 -1.05 -3.29
N LYS A 58 6.10 -0.65 -4.37
CA LYS A 58 6.11 -1.41 -5.63
C LYS A 58 6.51 -2.88 -5.40
N TYR A 59 7.44 -3.14 -4.49
CA TYR A 59 7.87 -4.49 -4.16
C TYR A 59 6.75 -5.33 -3.53
N ASP A 60 5.90 -4.72 -2.71
CA ASP A 60 4.76 -5.39 -2.07
C ASP A 60 3.67 -5.73 -3.11
N VAL A 61 3.35 -4.79 -3.99
CA VAL A 61 2.32 -4.95 -5.03
C VAL A 61 2.71 -6.02 -6.05
N TYR A 62 3.99 -6.09 -6.44
CA TYR A 62 4.46 -7.04 -7.46
C TYR A 62 5.14 -8.29 -6.90
N TYR A 63 5.19 -8.50 -5.58
CA TYR A 63 5.96 -9.58 -4.95
C TYR A 63 5.69 -10.97 -5.56
N ASP A 64 4.43 -11.27 -5.86
CA ASP A 64 4.02 -12.57 -6.42
C ASP A 64 4.39 -12.75 -7.90
N TYR A 65 4.74 -11.67 -8.60
CA TYR A 65 5.19 -11.69 -10.00
C TYR A 65 6.73 -11.73 -10.13
N ILE A 66 7.46 -11.60 -9.01
CA ILE A 66 8.93 -11.64 -9.00
C ILE A 66 9.39 -13.09 -8.94
N PHE A 67 10.19 -13.49 -9.93
CA PHE A 67 10.77 -14.84 -10.01
C PHE A 67 11.87 -15.05 -8.96
N ASP A 68 12.82 -14.12 -8.86
CA ASP A 68 13.96 -14.20 -7.95
C ASP A 68 13.71 -13.39 -6.66
N LYS A 69 13.22 -14.08 -5.63
CA LYS A 69 12.81 -13.48 -4.34
C LYS A 69 13.99 -13.38 -3.38
N ARG A 70 14.83 -12.36 -3.58
CA ARG A 70 16.03 -12.10 -2.75
C ARG A 70 15.73 -11.43 -1.40
N TYR A 71 14.62 -10.71 -1.30
CA TYR A 71 14.23 -9.98 -0.09
C TYR A 71 13.02 -10.64 0.57
N PRO A 72 12.82 -10.47 1.89
CA PRO A 72 11.68 -11.05 2.59
C PRO A 72 10.34 -10.67 1.96
N LYS A 73 9.32 -11.51 2.12
CA LYS A 73 7.95 -11.14 1.74
C LYS A 73 7.49 -9.92 2.55
N PRO A 74 6.89 -8.89 1.95
CA PRO A 74 6.29 -7.79 2.70
C PRO A 74 5.03 -8.25 3.45
N LEU A 75 4.96 -7.94 4.74
CA LEU A 75 3.91 -8.38 5.67
C LEU A 75 3.14 -7.22 6.32
N PHE A 76 3.52 -5.97 6.02
CA PHE A 76 2.90 -4.78 6.61
C PHE A 76 1.37 -4.80 6.50
N PHE A 77 0.84 -4.95 5.29
CA PHE A 77 -0.61 -5.02 5.07
C PHE A 77 -1.23 -6.27 5.68
N ASP A 78 -0.54 -7.42 5.65
CA ASP A 78 -1.06 -8.67 6.23
C ASP A 78 -1.33 -8.52 7.73
N TYR A 79 -0.43 -7.83 8.44
CA TYR A 79 -0.60 -7.53 9.86
C TYR A 79 -1.61 -6.41 10.10
N LEU A 80 -1.48 -5.26 9.43
CA LEU A 80 -2.35 -4.11 9.65
C LEU A 80 -3.81 -4.44 9.34
N ASN A 81 -4.10 -5.24 8.30
CA ASN A 81 -5.46 -5.62 7.91
C ASN A 81 -6.21 -6.38 9.01
N ARG A 82 -5.52 -7.14 9.86
CA ARG A 82 -6.13 -7.99 10.90
C ARG A 82 -6.42 -7.24 12.21
N MET A 83 -5.94 -6.01 12.34
CA MET A 83 -6.10 -5.21 13.56
C MET A 83 -7.40 -4.41 13.53
N ASP A 84 -8.01 -4.20 14.70
CA ASP A 84 -9.17 -3.32 14.85
C ASP A 84 -8.78 -1.84 14.67
N LYS A 85 -9.67 -1.08 14.02
CA LYS A 85 -9.42 0.30 13.60
C LYS A 85 -10.59 1.20 13.97
N ASP A 86 -10.29 2.31 14.62
CA ASP A 86 -11.23 3.39 14.94
C ASP A 86 -11.26 4.47 13.85
N TYR A 87 -10.46 4.31 12.79
CA TYR A 87 -10.36 5.19 11.64
C TYR A 87 -10.89 4.52 10.38
N LEU A 88 -11.27 5.32 9.38
CA LEU A 88 -11.57 4.79 8.05
C LEU A 88 -10.29 4.33 7.39
N TYR A 89 -10.26 3.08 6.94
CA TYR A 89 -9.08 2.47 6.38
C TYR A 89 -9.27 2.11 4.91
N ILE A 90 -8.31 2.51 4.07
CA ILE A 90 -8.24 2.09 2.67
C ILE A 90 -7.11 1.09 2.50
N ASN A 91 -7.47 -0.16 2.20
CA ASN A 91 -6.53 -1.20 1.79
C ASN A 91 -6.11 -0.99 0.32
N SER A 92 -5.25 -0.01 0.10
CA SER A 92 -4.66 0.33 -1.20
C SER A 92 -3.93 -0.84 -1.84
N LYS A 93 -3.20 -1.68 -1.08
CA LYS A 93 -2.55 -2.89 -1.60
C LYS A 93 -3.56 -3.80 -2.30
N ALA A 94 -4.69 -4.10 -1.65
CA ALA A 94 -5.73 -4.94 -2.25
C ALA A 94 -6.31 -4.32 -3.53
N ILE A 95 -6.58 -3.00 -3.52
CA ILE A 95 -7.11 -2.28 -4.69
C ILE A 95 -6.14 -2.37 -5.86
N LEU A 96 -4.86 -2.07 -5.64
CA LEU A 96 -3.85 -2.03 -6.69
C LEU A 96 -3.48 -3.43 -7.18
N THR A 97 -3.40 -4.42 -6.27
CA THR A 97 -3.12 -5.82 -6.65
C THR A 97 -4.23 -6.40 -7.51
N GLU A 98 -5.50 -6.08 -7.21
CA GLU A 98 -6.62 -6.48 -8.05
C GLU A 98 -6.55 -5.82 -9.42
N ALA A 99 -6.18 -4.54 -9.47
CA ALA A 99 -6.08 -3.78 -10.70
C ALA A 99 -5.04 -4.33 -11.69
N ILE A 100 -3.94 -4.93 -11.20
CA ILE A 100 -2.91 -5.55 -12.05
C ILE A 100 -3.48 -6.62 -12.99
N LYS A 101 -4.57 -7.29 -12.59
CA LYS A 101 -5.17 -8.37 -13.40
C LYS A 101 -5.75 -7.87 -14.72
N PHE A 102 -6.13 -6.59 -14.79
CA PHE A 102 -6.82 -6.01 -15.95
C PHE A 102 -6.22 -4.70 -16.45
N GLN A 103 -5.32 -4.06 -15.69
CA GLN A 103 -4.68 -2.79 -16.03
C GLN A 103 -3.16 -2.93 -15.96
N LYS A 104 -2.49 -2.56 -17.05
CA LYS A 104 -1.03 -2.45 -17.10
C LYS A 104 -0.57 -1.15 -16.43
N ASP A 105 0.71 -1.14 -16.07
CA ASP A 105 1.39 0.05 -15.56
C ASP A 105 0.74 0.59 -14.28
N ILE A 106 0.37 -0.27 -13.32
CA ILE A 106 -0.10 0.19 -12.00
C ILE A 106 0.99 0.98 -11.27
N TYR A 107 2.25 0.60 -11.49
CA TYR A 107 3.42 1.43 -11.25
C TYR A 107 4.18 1.56 -12.56
N PHE A 108 4.97 2.62 -12.67
CA PHE A 108 5.99 2.69 -13.69
C PHE A 108 7.07 1.62 -13.43
N PHE A 109 7.58 1.02 -14.49
CA PHE A 109 8.57 -0.05 -14.37
C PHE A 109 9.91 0.47 -13.81
N ASP A 110 10.25 1.72 -14.12
CA ASP A 110 11.52 2.41 -13.82
C ASP A 110 11.43 3.49 -12.74
N ASP A 111 10.23 3.84 -12.27
CA ASP A 111 10.00 4.84 -11.22
C ASP A 111 9.46 4.21 -9.92
N THR A 112 9.64 4.85 -8.77
CA THR A 112 9.15 4.37 -7.47
C THR A 112 7.65 4.62 -7.27
N TYR A 113 7.06 5.58 -7.98
CA TYR A 113 5.68 5.99 -7.82
C TYR A 113 4.72 5.12 -8.64
N TRP A 114 3.49 5.01 -8.14
CA TRP A 114 2.38 4.44 -8.89
C TRP A 114 2.02 5.33 -10.08
N SER A 115 1.31 4.79 -11.07
CA SER A 115 0.93 5.58 -12.26
C SER A 115 -0.32 6.45 -12.03
N PRO A 116 -0.66 7.35 -12.96
CA PRO A 116 -1.95 8.05 -12.94
C PRO A 116 -3.17 7.11 -12.89
N TRP A 117 -3.06 5.88 -13.43
CA TRP A 117 -4.13 4.88 -13.33
C TRP A 117 -4.39 4.47 -11.89
N ALA A 118 -3.33 4.16 -11.15
CA ALA A 118 -3.41 3.85 -9.72
C ALA A 118 -3.91 5.06 -8.92
N SER A 119 -3.39 6.25 -9.18
CA SER A 119 -3.87 7.50 -8.56
C SER A 119 -5.37 7.70 -8.75
N LYS A 120 -5.90 7.42 -9.95
CA LYS A 120 -7.34 7.51 -10.25
C LYS A 120 -8.15 6.50 -9.44
N LEU A 121 -7.72 5.24 -9.39
CA LEU A 121 -8.42 4.19 -8.62
C LEU A 121 -8.48 4.53 -7.13
N ILE A 122 -7.37 5.01 -6.58
CA ILE A 122 -7.27 5.40 -5.17
C ILE A 122 -8.09 6.67 -4.89
N SER A 123 -8.02 7.68 -5.75
CA SER A 123 -8.79 8.92 -5.56
C SER A 123 -10.30 8.67 -5.64
N GLU A 124 -10.77 7.82 -6.55
CA GLU A 124 -12.17 7.39 -6.60
C GLU A 124 -12.60 6.70 -5.31
N LYS A 125 -11.73 5.87 -4.70
CA LYS A 125 -12.02 5.23 -3.42
C LYS A 125 -12.11 6.26 -2.28
N ILE A 126 -11.20 7.23 -2.23
CA ILE A 126 -11.24 8.33 -1.25
C ILE A 126 -12.54 9.13 -1.43
N SER A 127 -12.86 9.57 -2.65
CA SER A 127 -14.06 10.37 -2.92
C SER A 127 -15.37 9.67 -2.53
N ARG A 128 -15.43 8.34 -2.57
CA ARG A 128 -16.60 7.58 -2.09
C ARG A 128 -16.74 7.57 -0.57
N LEU A 129 -15.66 7.74 0.17
CA LEU A 129 -15.68 7.82 1.65
C LEU A 129 -15.99 9.22 2.16
N CYS A 130 -15.76 10.25 1.34
CA CYS A 130 -16.02 11.64 1.68
C CYS A 130 -17.43 12.12 1.29
N LYS A 131 -18.27 11.24 0.73
CA LYS A 131 -19.67 11.51 0.42
C LYS A 131 -20.55 11.00 1.54
#